data_AF-A0AAW3HZ48-F1
#
_entry.id   AF-A0AAW3HZ48-F1
#
_cell.length_a   1.000
_cell.length_b   1.000
_cell.length_c   1.000
_cell.angle_alpha   90.00
_cell.angle_beta   90.00
_cell.angle_gamma   90.00
#
_symmetry.space_group_name_H-M   'P 1'
#
loop_
_entity.id
_entity.type
_entity.pdbx_description
1 polymer ?
#
loop_
_entity_poly.entity_id
_entity_poly.type
_entity_poly.pdbx_seq_one_letter_code
_entity_poly.pdbx_strand_id
1 'polypeptide(L)'
;MATLKDIANCLGQEAAKYATNKNTGGNNGSKGTRYEDFYLTYKLVEVAAALACLIRHDNPHIRGQALGFVDDVRVEADDATEYFQLKNKASVSWTAGEHPIETDFSMQHRLSTYLQESTPRTTLVVSSSELEASLSASIPKGIEAHTSVCHFPWTVTANRLVLEDPQLQAWLKELAHNPDATKEALCGAFGALMMACINKPDGAHVEELLSDASLFYPGTVRLFPTGKAWQDHLRVDFTKILATIPGLVYSADRGFFRWKAFGTSGIFGSSVLSEEFATFQDIVVRTAPKTFEDFEGVLP
;
A
#
# COMPACT_ATOMS: atom_id res chain seq x y z
N MET A 1 -26.98 22.20 -0.17
CA MET A 1 -27.54 20.86 0.14
C MET A 1 -28.69 21.04 1.13
N ALA A 2 -29.69 20.16 1.08
CA ALA A 2 -30.77 20.14 2.06
C ALA A 2 -30.25 19.81 3.47
N THR A 3 -30.79 20.46 4.48
CA THR A 3 -30.47 20.26 5.90
C THR A 3 -31.53 19.40 6.59
N LEU A 4 -31.24 18.87 7.78
CA LEU A 4 -32.27 18.19 8.60
C LEU A 4 -33.46 19.10 8.90
N LYS A 5 -33.24 20.41 9.02
CA LYS A 5 -34.30 21.40 9.21
C LYS A 5 -35.19 21.51 7.97
N ASP A 6 -34.62 21.46 6.77
CA ASP A 6 -35.39 21.47 5.52
C ASP A 6 -36.26 20.20 5.40
N ILE A 7 -35.71 19.03 5.77
CA ILE A 7 -36.46 17.76 5.77
C ILE A 7 -37.58 17.80 6.80
N ALA A 8 -37.30 18.28 8.02
CA ALA A 8 -38.31 18.39 9.07
C ALA A 8 -39.45 19.35 8.69
N ASN A 9 -39.11 20.49 8.07
CA ASN A 9 -40.09 21.49 7.64
C ASN A 9 -40.94 21.02 6.45
N CYS A 10 -40.37 20.23 5.53
CA CYS A 10 -41.04 19.78 4.31
C CYS A 10 -41.81 18.46 4.49
N LEU A 11 -41.25 17.52 5.26
CA LEU A 11 -41.71 16.12 5.35
C LEU A 11 -42.00 15.65 6.79
N GLY A 12 -41.78 16.49 7.79
CA GLY A 12 -42.05 16.20 9.20
C GLY A 12 -40.88 15.55 9.96
N GLN A 13 -41.03 15.46 11.29
CA GLN A 13 -39.96 15.03 12.21
C GLN A 13 -39.59 13.55 12.06
N GLU A 14 -40.56 12.68 11.76
CA GLU A 14 -40.28 11.25 11.53
C GLU A 14 -39.42 11.02 10.29
N ALA A 15 -39.66 11.77 9.21
CA ALA A 15 -38.83 11.72 8.02
C ALA A 15 -37.40 12.21 8.30
N ALA A 16 -37.24 13.26 9.12
CA ALA A 16 -35.93 13.76 9.54
C ALA A 16 -35.16 12.75 10.41
N LYS A 17 -35.86 12.05 11.33
CA LYS A 17 -35.30 10.96 12.14
C LYS A 17 -34.86 9.78 11.28
N TYR A 18 -35.70 9.36 10.34
CA TYR A 18 -35.36 8.32 9.36
C TYR A 18 -34.13 8.71 8.53
N ALA A 19 -34.09 9.94 8.00
CA ALA A 19 -32.95 10.45 7.23
C ALA A 19 -31.66 10.47 8.06
N THR A 20 -31.75 10.83 9.34
CA THR A 20 -30.62 10.79 10.29
C THR A 20 -30.10 9.37 10.47
N ASN A 21 -30.98 8.41 10.73
CA ASN A 21 -30.59 7.00 10.88
C ASN A 21 -29.96 6.46 9.60
N LYS A 22 -30.52 6.79 8.44
CA LYS A 22 -29.99 6.42 7.13
C LYS A 22 -28.60 7.01 6.89
N ASN A 23 -28.40 8.29 7.20
CA ASN A 23 -27.11 8.97 7.07
C ASN A 23 -26.06 8.36 8.02
N THR A 24 -26.42 8.10 9.27
CA THR A 24 -25.54 7.41 10.23
C THR A 24 -25.15 6.02 9.75
N GLY A 25 -26.09 5.24 9.22
CA GLY A 25 -25.81 3.94 8.62
C GLY A 25 -24.83 4.03 7.45
N GLY A 26 -25.05 4.96 6.52
CA GLY A 26 -24.13 5.21 5.40
C GLY A 26 -22.74 5.68 5.82
N ASN A 27 -22.66 6.57 6.81
CA ASN A 27 -21.38 7.03 7.36
C ASN A 27 -20.61 5.89 8.06
N ASN A 28 -21.31 5.01 8.78
CA ASN A 28 -20.66 3.86 9.40
C ASN A 28 -20.18 2.84 8.36
N GLY A 29 -20.99 2.57 7.32
CA GLY A 29 -20.59 1.69 6.21
C GLY A 29 -19.35 2.20 5.49
N SER A 30 -19.36 3.47 5.07
CA SER A 30 -18.21 4.10 4.40
C SER A 30 -16.94 4.18 5.27
N LYS A 31 -17.07 4.33 6.59
CA LYS A 31 -15.92 4.24 7.51
C LYS A 31 -15.36 2.81 7.59
N GLY A 32 -16.23 1.79 7.55
CA GLY A 32 -15.83 0.39 7.51
C GLY A 32 -15.02 0.08 6.26
N THR A 33 -15.59 0.34 5.08
CA THR A 33 -14.90 0.13 3.80
C THR A 33 -13.57 0.86 3.73
N ARG A 34 -13.51 2.12 4.17
CA ARG A 34 -12.25 2.87 4.17
C ARG A 34 -11.19 2.26 5.09
N TYR A 35 -11.61 1.71 6.24
CA TYR A 35 -10.70 1.05 7.17
C TYR A 35 -10.11 -0.22 6.54
N GLU A 36 -10.93 -0.98 5.81
CA GLU A 36 -10.52 -2.13 5.02
C GLU A 36 -9.55 -1.75 3.90
N ASP A 37 -9.87 -0.72 3.10
CA ASP A 37 -8.99 -0.22 2.04
C ASP A 37 -7.60 0.19 2.58
N PHE A 38 -7.59 0.88 3.73
CA PHE A 38 -6.36 1.33 4.37
C PHE A 38 -5.53 0.15 4.85
N TYR A 39 -6.15 -0.86 5.45
CA TYR A 39 -5.44 -2.03 5.95
C TYR A 39 -4.97 -2.95 4.81
N LEU A 40 -5.77 -3.14 3.76
CA LEU A 40 -5.36 -3.87 2.55
C LEU A 40 -4.09 -3.25 1.96
N THR A 41 -4.08 -1.92 1.84
CA THR A 41 -2.90 -1.18 1.35
C THR A 41 -1.73 -1.27 2.34
N TYR A 42 -1.98 -1.22 3.64
CA TYR A 42 -0.97 -1.39 4.68
C TYR A 42 -0.27 -2.77 4.56
N LYS A 43 -1.05 -3.84 4.40
CA LYS A 43 -0.53 -5.20 4.18
C LYS A 43 0.22 -5.32 2.85
N LEU A 44 -0.26 -4.70 1.77
CA LEU A 44 0.50 -4.61 0.52
C LEU A 44 1.87 -3.96 0.76
N VAL A 45 1.92 -2.82 1.46
CA VAL A 45 3.17 -2.08 1.72
C VAL A 45 4.14 -2.93 2.56
N GLU A 46 3.66 -3.59 3.61
CA GLU A 46 4.47 -4.48 4.43
C GLU A 46 5.11 -5.60 3.61
N VAL A 47 4.29 -6.33 2.83
CA VAL A 47 4.76 -7.47 2.02
C VAL A 47 5.68 -7.00 0.90
N ALA A 48 5.32 -5.91 0.21
CA ALA A 48 6.14 -5.32 -0.84
C ALA A 48 7.49 -4.83 -0.31
N ALA A 49 7.54 -4.25 0.89
CA ALA A 49 8.80 -3.82 1.49
C ALA A 49 9.68 -5.02 1.84
N ALA A 50 9.10 -6.12 2.34
CA ALA A 50 9.84 -7.36 2.58
C ALA A 50 10.44 -7.95 1.28
N LEU A 51 9.69 -7.89 0.16
CA LEU A 51 10.19 -8.23 -1.17
C LEU A 51 11.31 -7.28 -1.60
N ALA A 52 11.13 -5.98 -1.39
CA ALA A 52 12.10 -4.97 -1.80
C ALA A 52 13.46 -5.14 -1.11
N CYS A 53 13.42 -5.53 0.17
CA CYS A 53 14.59 -5.80 1.01
C CYS A 53 15.15 -7.22 0.86
N LEU A 54 14.60 -8.05 -0.04
CA LEU A 54 14.99 -9.46 -0.23
C LEU A 54 14.87 -10.30 1.05
N ILE A 55 14.01 -9.90 1.99
CA ILE A 55 13.65 -10.68 3.18
C ILE A 55 12.63 -11.77 2.78
N ARG A 56 11.83 -11.49 1.74
CA ARG A 56 10.88 -12.40 1.12
C ARG A 56 11.26 -12.65 -0.35
N HIS A 57 11.02 -13.86 -0.84
CA HIS A 57 11.36 -14.28 -2.21
C HIS A 57 10.18 -14.81 -3.03
N ASP A 58 9.11 -15.26 -2.37
CA ASP A 58 7.84 -15.57 -3.03
C ASP A 58 7.10 -14.27 -3.37
N ASN A 59 6.17 -14.31 -4.32
CA ASN A 59 5.38 -13.14 -4.75
C ASN A 59 3.92 -13.34 -4.31
N PRO A 60 3.55 -12.93 -3.08
CA PRO A 60 2.25 -13.27 -2.52
C PRO A 60 1.10 -12.67 -3.34
N HIS A 61 -0.03 -13.35 -3.33
CA HIS A 61 -1.29 -12.83 -3.85
C HIS A 61 -2.06 -12.14 -2.73
N ILE A 62 -2.44 -10.88 -2.94
CA ILE A 62 -3.22 -10.10 -1.96
C ILE A 62 -4.56 -9.69 -2.56
N ARG A 63 -5.63 -9.84 -1.78
CA ARG A 63 -6.98 -9.43 -2.19
C ARG A 63 -7.80 -8.93 -1.01
N GLY A 64 -8.69 -7.97 -1.28
CA GLY A 64 -9.77 -7.62 -0.36
C GLY A 64 -11.04 -8.43 -0.67
N GLN A 65 -11.99 -8.48 0.27
CA GLN A 65 -13.32 -9.07 0.08
C GLN A 65 -13.28 -10.49 -0.52
N ALA A 66 -12.40 -11.31 0.03
CA ALA A 66 -12.19 -12.71 -0.31
C ALA A 66 -13.44 -13.55 -0.01
N LEU A 67 -13.90 -14.37 -0.96
CA LEU A 67 -14.94 -15.34 -0.66
C LEU A 67 -14.48 -16.28 0.46
N GLY A 68 -15.18 -16.25 1.60
CA GLY A 68 -14.85 -16.98 2.80
C GLY A 68 -15.73 -16.55 3.99
N PHE A 69 -15.47 -17.12 5.15
CA PHE A 69 -16.06 -16.68 6.42
C PHE A 69 -15.24 -15.53 7.05
N VAL A 70 -13.99 -15.37 6.62
CA VAL A 70 -13.16 -14.19 6.92
C VAL A 70 -12.74 -13.61 5.58
N ASP A 71 -13.29 -12.45 5.25
CA ASP A 71 -13.35 -11.94 3.88
C ASP A 71 -12.60 -10.63 3.67
N ASP A 72 -12.53 -9.75 4.67
CA ASP A 72 -12.07 -8.37 4.46
C ASP A 72 -10.69 -8.26 3.77
N VAL A 73 -9.68 -9.01 4.21
CA VAL A 73 -8.37 -9.11 3.53
C VAL A 73 -7.82 -10.53 3.57
N ARG A 74 -7.22 -10.99 2.46
CA ARG A 74 -6.49 -12.25 2.35
C ARG A 74 -5.12 -12.04 1.72
N VAL A 75 -4.09 -12.63 2.31
CA VAL A 75 -2.73 -12.70 1.78
C VAL A 75 -2.34 -14.17 1.64
N GLU A 76 -2.07 -14.61 0.42
CA GLU A 76 -1.62 -15.96 0.11
C GLU A 76 -0.16 -15.94 -0.33
N ALA A 77 0.67 -16.63 0.45
CA ALA A 77 2.10 -16.82 0.23
C ALA A 77 2.40 -18.32 0.17
N ASP A 78 3.61 -18.67 -0.27
CA ASP A 78 4.02 -20.08 -0.38
C ASP A 78 4.00 -20.79 0.99
N ASP A 79 4.35 -20.07 2.05
CA ASP A 79 4.52 -20.60 3.41
C ASP A 79 3.27 -20.48 4.31
N ALA A 80 2.39 -19.53 4.01
CA ALA A 80 1.19 -19.27 4.80
C ALA A 80 0.09 -18.57 3.99
N THR A 81 -1.17 -18.82 4.37
CA THR A 81 -2.34 -18.08 3.92
C THR A 81 -2.97 -17.38 5.12
N GLU A 82 -2.98 -16.05 5.10
CA GLU A 82 -3.50 -15.22 6.17
C GLU A 82 -4.84 -14.60 5.77
N TYR A 83 -5.79 -14.68 6.69
CA TYR A 83 -7.12 -14.11 6.58
C TYR A 83 -7.30 -13.05 7.67
N PHE A 84 -7.83 -11.90 7.32
CA PHE A 84 -8.01 -10.79 8.26
C PHE A 84 -9.47 -10.35 8.28
N GLN A 85 -10.08 -10.32 9.46
CA GLN A 85 -11.36 -9.66 9.69
C GLN A 85 -11.11 -8.33 10.38
N LEU A 86 -11.64 -7.26 9.83
CA LEU A 86 -11.49 -5.90 10.33
C LEU A 86 -12.75 -5.46 11.08
N LYS A 87 -12.55 -4.92 12.29
CA LYS A 87 -13.62 -4.31 13.09
C LYS A 87 -13.22 -2.94 13.59
N ASN A 88 -13.74 -1.90 12.93
CA ASN A 88 -13.66 -0.52 13.41
C ASN A 88 -14.87 -0.18 14.30
N LYS A 89 -14.90 -0.78 15.51
CA LYS A 89 -15.98 -0.62 16.48
C LYS A 89 -15.42 -0.48 17.90
N ALA A 90 -16.13 0.27 18.74
CA ALA A 90 -15.76 0.48 20.14
C ALA A 90 -15.92 -0.77 21.02
N SER A 91 -16.70 -1.76 20.57
CA SER A 91 -16.89 -3.03 21.27
C SER A 91 -16.98 -4.15 20.24
N VAL A 92 -16.22 -5.22 20.51
CA VAL A 92 -16.11 -6.43 19.70
C VAL A 92 -16.09 -7.61 20.67
N SER A 93 -16.70 -8.72 20.28
CA SER A 93 -16.79 -9.94 21.09
C SER A 93 -16.58 -11.16 20.18
N TRP A 94 -15.89 -12.17 20.71
CA TRP A 94 -15.70 -13.45 20.03
C TRP A 94 -17.00 -14.24 19.84
N THR A 95 -17.87 -14.21 20.86
CA THR A 95 -19.01 -15.14 21.02
C THR A 95 -20.37 -14.48 20.84
N ALA A 96 -20.45 -13.14 20.89
CA ALA A 96 -21.71 -12.42 20.81
C ALA A 96 -22.11 -12.09 19.36
N GLY A 97 -23.42 -11.94 19.15
CA GLY A 97 -24.01 -11.60 17.85
C GLY A 97 -24.69 -12.80 17.18
N GLU A 98 -25.33 -12.55 16.04
CA GLU A 98 -25.98 -13.59 15.22
C GLU A 98 -24.94 -14.49 14.52
N HIS A 99 -23.79 -13.91 14.16
CA HIS A 99 -22.64 -14.60 13.58
C HIS A 99 -21.40 -14.32 14.44
N PRO A 100 -21.12 -15.18 15.43
CA PRO A 100 -19.97 -15.01 16.31
C PRO A 100 -18.65 -15.13 15.54
N ILE A 101 -17.71 -14.22 15.80
CA ILE A 101 -16.38 -14.21 15.16
C ILE A 101 -15.65 -15.54 15.36
N GLU A 102 -15.79 -16.16 16.53
CA GLU A 102 -15.16 -17.47 16.79
C GLU A 102 -15.66 -18.56 15.84
N THR A 103 -16.94 -18.50 15.47
CA THR A 103 -17.57 -19.48 14.59
C THR A 103 -17.05 -19.27 13.17
N ASP A 104 -17.02 -18.03 12.70
CA ASP A 104 -16.50 -17.67 11.38
C ASP A 104 -15.02 -18.04 11.24
N PHE A 105 -14.20 -17.76 12.25
CA PHE A 105 -12.77 -18.09 12.24
C PHE A 105 -12.55 -19.62 12.22
N SER A 106 -13.32 -20.37 13.01
CA SER A 106 -13.28 -21.83 13.00
C SER A 106 -13.70 -22.40 11.64
N MET A 107 -14.78 -21.87 11.05
CA MET A 107 -15.27 -22.30 9.74
C MET A 107 -14.27 -21.95 8.62
N GLN A 108 -13.67 -20.76 8.65
CA GLN A 108 -12.64 -20.36 7.69
C GLN A 108 -11.44 -21.30 7.77
N HIS A 109 -10.88 -21.54 8.96
CA HIS A 109 -9.74 -22.43 9.11
C HIS A 109 -10.04 -23.85 8.61
N ARG A 110 -11.26 -24.36 8.87
CA ARG A 110 -11.70 -25.67 8.37
C ARG A 110 -11.82 -25.71 6.85
N LEU A 111 -12.36 -24.64 6.25
CA LEU A 111 -12.47 -24.48 4.80
C LEU A 111 -11.08 -24.42 4.16
N SER A 112 -10.20 -23.56 4.67
CA SER A 112 -8.82 -23.41 4.20
C SER A 112 -8.02 -24.71 4.30
N THR A 113 -8.19 -25.45 5.39
CA THR A 113 -7.58 -26.78 5.56
C THR A 113 -8.10 -27.78 4.53
N TYR A 114 -9.41 -27.77 4.25
CA TYR A 114 -10.01 -28.61 3.21
C TYR A 114 -9.47 -28.27 1.80
N LEU A 115 -9.25 -26.97 1.53
CA LEU A 115 -8.65 -26.48 0.30
C LEU A 115 -7.12 -26.72 0.22
N GLN A 116 -6.51 -27.25 1.28
CA GLN A 116 -5.07 -27.52 1.39
C GLN A 116 -4.21 -26.26 1.25
N GLU A 117 -4.71 -25.12 1.73
CA GLU A 117 -3.93 -23.89 1.78
C GLU A 117 -2.74 -24.02 2.73
N SER A 118 -1.61 -23.36 2.41
CA SER A 118 -0.42 -23.35 3.25
C SER A 118 -0.72 -22.69 4.60
N THR A 119 -0.45 -23.39 5.70
CA THR A 119 -0.51 -22.90 7.11
C THR A 119 -1.58 -21.82 7.35
N PRO A 120 -2.89 -22.12 7.22
CA PRO A 120 -3.93 -21.10 7.21
C PRO A 120 -4.12 -20.46 8.60
N ARG A 121 -4.10 -19.13 8.66
CA ARG A 121 -4.25 -18.33 9.88
C ARG A 121 -5.35 -17.29 9.74
N THR A 122 -6.00 -16.97 10.85
CA THR A 122 -7.07 -15.98 10.94
C THR A 122 -6.70 -14.89 11.94
N THR A 123 -6.84 -13.63 11.56
CA THR A 123 -6.44 -12.49 12.38
C THR A 123 -7.61 -11.54 12.52
N LEU A 124 -7.95 -11.17 13.76
CA LEU A 124 -8.90 -10.11 14.04
C LEU A 124 -8.17 -8.77 14.16
N VAL A 125 -8.52 -7.81 13.32
CA VAL A 125 -7.90 -6.48 13.29
C VAL A 125 -8.86 -5.47 13.93
N VAL A 126 -8.41 -4.81 15.00
CA VAL A 126 -9.23 -3.84 15.75
C VAL A 126 -8.56 -2.47 15.84
N SER A 127 -9.41 -1.44 15.93
CA SER A 127 -8.96 -0.04 15.90
C SER A 127 -8.52 0.54 17.25
N SER A 128 -8.55 -0.26 18.32
CA SER A 128 -8.15 0.14 19.68
C SER A 128 -7.14 -0.86 20.23
N SER A 129 -6.05 -0.34 20.78
CA SER A 129 -5.02 -1.13 21.47
C SER A 129 -5.57 -1.85 22.70
N GLU A 130 -6.52 -1.24 23.41
CA GLU A 130 -7.16 -1.84 24.58
C GLU A 130 -8.04 -3.04 24.18
N LEU A 131 -8.76 -2.91 23.06
CA LEU A 131 -9.53 -4.02 22.49
C LEU A 131 -8.62 -5.14 22.00
N GLU A 132 -7.51 -4.82 21.34
CA GLU A 132 -6.54 -5.81 20.90
C GLU A 132 -6.06 -6.64 22.10
N ALA A 133 -5.52 -5.99 23.13
CA ALA A 133 -5.02 -6.68 24.32
C ALA A 133 -6.07 -7.54 25.00
N SER A 134 -7.31 -7.02 25.13
CA SER A 134 -8.43 -7.75 25.75
C SER A 134 -8.84 -8.98 24.93
N LEU A 135 -8.97 -8.83 23.61
CA LEU A 135 -9.37 -9.91 22.71
C LEU A 135 -8.26 -10.95 22.56
N SER A 136 -7.00 -10.54 22.50
CA SER A 136 -5.81 -11.40 22.52
C SER A 136 -5.78 -12.28 23.77
N ALA A 137 -6.07 -11.72 24.94
CA ALA A 137 -6.11 -12.46 26.21
C ALA A 137 -7.32 -13.40 26.34
N SER A 138 -8.34 -13.23 25.49
CA SER A 138 -9.61 -13.96 25.57
C SER A 138 -9.93 -14.76 24.32
N ILE A 139 -8.92 -15.04 23.47
CA ILE A 139 -9.10 -15.91 22.30
C ILE A 139 -9.68 -17.25 22.75
N PRO A 140 -10.81 -17.70 22.15
CA PRO A 140 -11.38 -18.99 22.49
C PRO A 140 -10.43 -20.16 22.20
N LYS A 141 -10.32 -21.10 23.14
CA LYS A 141 -9.43 -22.28 23.05
C LYS A 141 -9.58 -23.08 21.76
N GLY A 142 -10.78 -23.09 21.17
CA GLY A 142 -11.06 -23.84 19.95
C GLY A 142 -10.35 -23.28 18.70
N ILE A 143 -9.96 -22.00 18.71
CA ILE A 143 -9.35 -21.31 17.56
C ILE A 143 -7.97 -20.72 17.87
N GLU A 144 -7.53 -20.76 19.13
CA GLU A 144 -6.27 -20.18 19.63
C GLU A 144 -5.04 -20.59 18.82
N ALA A 145 -4.99 -21.85 18.35
CA ALA A 145 -3.83 -22.37 17.62
C ALA A 145 -3.59 -21.71 16.24
N HIS A 146 -4.62 -21.12 15.64
CA HIS A 146 -4.56 -20.51 14.30
C HIS A 146 -5.05 -19.07 14.29
N THR A 147 -5.31 -18.48 15.46
CA THR A 147 -5.92 -17.16 15.58
C THR A 147 -4.99 -16.17 16.28
N SER A 148 -4.96 -14.94 15.78
CA SER A 148 -4.34 -13.80 16.45
C SER A 148 -5.26 -12.59 16.43
N VAL A 149 -4.88 -11.55 17.18
CA VAL A 149 -5.50 -10.23 17.12
C VAL A 149 -4.39 -9.22 16.88
N CYS A 150 -4.63 -8.21 16.07
CA CYS A 150 -3.70 -7.10 15.92
C CYS A 150 -4.42 -5.76 15.94
N HIS A 151 -3.69 -4.75 16.39
CA HIS A 151 -4.15 -3.36 16.40
C HIS A 151 -3.76 -2.67 15.09
N PHE A 152 -4.72 -1.99 14.46
CA PHE A 152 -4.48 -1.08 13.35
C PHE A 152 -5.28 0.21 13.57
N PRO A 153 -4.66 1.39 13.69
CA PRO A 153 -5.38 2.58 14.13
C PRO A 153 -6.38 3.07 13.07
N TRP A 154 -7.57 3.47 13.51
CA TRP A 154 -8.48 4.22 12.64
C TRP A 154 -8.01 5.66 12.48
N THR A 155 -7.89 6.11 11.24
CA THR A 155 -7.66 7.52 10.89
C THR A 155 -8.70 7.97 9.87
N VAL A 156 -8.99 9.28 9.84
CA VAL A 156 -10.02 9.83 8.93
C VAL A 156 -9.58 9.78 7.46
N THR A 157 -8.27 9.85 7.21
CA THR A 157 -7.65 9.95 5.88
C THR A 157 -6.40 9.10 5.79
N ALA A 158 -6.10 8.57 4.60
CA ALA A 158 -4.91 7.76 4.34
C ALA A 158 -3.61 8.54 4.66
N ASN A 159 -3.57 9.83 4.32
CA ASN A 159 -2.40 10.67 4.61
C ASN A 159 -2.13 10.74 6.12
N ARG A 160 -3.18 10.81 6.95
CA ARG A 160 -2.99 10.86 8.40
C ARG A 160 -2.35 9.57 8.92
N LEU A 161 -2.78 8.42 8.42
CA LEU A 161 -2.14 7.12 8.72
C LEU A 161 -0.64 7.17 8.38
N VAL A 162 -0.27 7.59 7.16
CA VAL A 162 1.13 7.68 6.75
C VAL A 162 1.93 8.66 7.61
N LEU A 163 1.35 9.80 7.99
CA LEU A 163 2.03 10.83 8.79
C LEU A 163 2.27 10.40 10.24
N GLU A 164 1.37 9.58 10.80
CA GLU A 164 1.34 9.18 12.22
C GLU A 164 2.02 7.82 12.48
N ASP A 165 2.15 6.94 11.48
CA ASP A 165 2.77 5.61 11.62
C ASP A 165 4.24 5.57 11.11
N PRO A 166 5.25 5.51 12.00
CA PRO A 166 6.66 5.46 11.60
C PRO A 166 7.07 4.17 10.90
N GLN A 167 6.43 3.05 11.21
CA GLN A 167 6.74 1.75 10.60
C GLN A 167 6.25 1.74 9.15
N LEU A 168 5.05 2.25 8.91
CA LEU A 168 4.53 2.47 7.56
C LEU A 168 5.44 3.40 6.75
N GLN A 169 5.94 4.48 7.37
CA GLN A 169 6.91 5.37 6.72
C GLN A 169 8.20 4.63 6.34
N ALA A 170 8.71 3.77 7.22
CA ALA A 170 9.91 2.99 6.93
C ALA A 170 9.71 2.04 5.75
N TRP A 171 8.60 1.30 5.71
CA TRP A 171 8.27 0.43 4.57
C TRP A 171 8.05 1.21 3.27
N LEU A 172 7.29 2.31 3.32
CA LEU A 172 7.09 3.16 2.14
C LEU A 172 8.39 3.76 1.61
N LYS A 173 9.37 4.06 2.47
CA LYS A 173 10.71 4.49 2.02
C LYS A 173 11.44 3.42 1.24
N GLU A 174 11.20 2.13 1.51
CA GLU A 174 11.78 1.05 0.71
C GLU A 174 11.13 0.91 -0.67
N LEU A 175 9.87 1.33 -0.78
CA LEU A 175 9.07 1.29 -2.00
C LEU A 175 9.11 2.58 -2.81
N ALA A 176 9.42 3.71 -2.20
CA ALA A 176 9.50 4.98 -2.91
C ALA A 176 10.63 4.96 -3.94
N HIS A 177 10.43 5.66 -5.06
CA HIS A 177 11.50 5.83 -6.03
C HIS A 177 12.71 6.57 -5.41
N ASN A 178 12.50 7.44 -4.41
CA ASN A 178 13.55 8.16 -3.68
C ASN A 178 13.73 7.60 -2.25
N PRO A 179 14.92 7.13 -1.83
CA PRO A 179 15.15 6.68 -0.45
C PRO A 179 14.97 7.80 0.58
N ASP A 180 15.24 9.05 0.18
CA ASP A 180 15.08 10.23 1.02
C ASP A 180 13.71 10.91 0.81
N ALA A 181 12.70 10.15 0.38
CA ALA A 181 11.36 10.66 0.13
C ALA A 181 10.78 11.41 1.35
N THR A 182 10.23 12.60 1.10
CA THR A 182 9.51 13.38 2.11
C THR A 182 8.21 12.69 2.49
N LYS A 183 7.61 13.08 3.62
CA LYS A 183 6.33 12.50 4.06
C LYS A 183 5.21 12.70 3.02
N GLU A 184 5.21 13.81 2.29
CA GLU A 184 4.27 14.09 1.22
C GLU A 184 4.43 13.09 0.06
N ALA A 185 5.67 12.78 -0.32
CA ALA A 185 5.95 11.77 -1.33
C ALA A 185 5.54 10.36 -0.86
N LEU A 186 5.72 10.04 0.43
CA LEU A 186 5.24 8.77 1.00
C LEU A 186 3.70 8.68 0.98
N CYS A 187 2.99 9.77 1.27
CA CYS A 187 1.53 9.82 1.12
C CYS A 187 1.11 9.57 -0.34
N GLY A 188 1.83 10.16 -1.30
CA GLY A 188 1.62 9.90 -2.73
C GLY A 188 1.83 8.42 -3.10
N ALA A 189 2.91 7.80 -2.61
CA ALA A 189 3.20 6.38 -2.83
C ALA A 189 2.11 5.48 -2.24
N PHE A 190 1.66 5.75 -1.02
CA PHE A 190 0.56 5.02 -0.40
C PHE A 190 -0.74 5.16 -1.20
N GLY A 191 -1.05 6.37 -1.67
CA GLY A 191 -2.22 6.61 -2.52
C GLY A 191 -2.16 5.86 -3.85
N ALA A 192 -0.99 5.79 -4.48
CA ALA A 192 -0.78 5.03 -5.71
C ALA A 192 -0.99 3.53 -5.51
N LEU A 193 -0.45 2.98 -4.42
CA LEU A 193 -0.62 1.56 -4.04
C LEU A 193 -2.07 1.23 -3.69
N MET A 194 -2.75 2.12 -2.97
CA MET A 194 -4.18 1.96 -2.66
C MET A 194 -5.03 1.94 -3.94
N MET A 195 -4.73 2.82 -4.91
CA MET A 195 -5.41 2.83 -6.20
C MET A 195 -5.19 1.51 -6.98
N ALA A 196 -3.98 0.96 -6.94
CA ALA A 196 -3.68 -0.34 -7.55
C ALA A 196 -4.52 -1.46 -6.93
N CYS A 197 -4.66 -1.50 -5.59
CA CYS A 197 -5.54 -2.45 -4.92
C CYS A 197 -7.01 -2.28 -5.35
N ILE A 198 -7.53 -1.05 -5.33
CA ILE A 198 -8.93 -0.76 -5.68
C ILE A 198 -9.26 -1.18 -7.13
N ASN A 199 -8.31 -1.02 -8.05
CA ASN A 199 -8.47 -1.40 -9.45
C ASN A 199 -8.36 -2.92 -9.70
N LYS A 200 -8.06 -3.71 -8.66
CA LYS A 200 -7.96 -5.17 -8.70
C LYS A 200 -8.92 -5.80 -7.67
N PRO A 201 -10.24 -5.79 -7.94
CA PRO A 201 -11.23 -6.31 -6.98
C PRO A 201 -11.03 -7.79 -6.64
N ASP A 202 -10.51 -8.60 -7.57
CA ASP A 202 -10.19 -10.01 -7.34
C ASP A 202 -8.83 -10.22 -6.64
N GLY A 203 -8.10 -9.12 -6.41
CA GLY A 203 -6.69 -9.11 -6.00
C GLY A 203 -5.72 -9.32 -7.14
N ALA A 204 -4.43 -9.33 -6.79
CA ALA A 204 -3.34 -9.65 -7.71
C ALA A 204 -2.08 -10.03 -6.90
N HIS A 205 -1.06 -10.51 -7.62
CA HIS A 205 0.27 -10.66 -7.04
C HIS A 205 0.88 -9.30 -6.70
N VAL A 206 1.68 -9.24 -5.64
CA VAL A 206 2.26 -7.99 -5.12
C VAL A 206 3.09 -7.26 -6.19
N GLU A 207 3.90 -7.97 -6.98
CA GLU A 207 4.67 -7.33 -8.06
C GLU A 207 3.78 -6.71 -9.15
N GLU A 208 2.62 -7.30 -9.44
CA GLU A 208 1.65 -6.75 -10.39
C GLU A 208 1.03 -5.46 -9.85
N LEU A 209 0.64 -5.43 -8.57
CA LEU A 209 0.12 -4.23 -7.92
C LEU A 209 1.16 -3.10 -7.87
N LEU A 210 2.43 -3.43 -7.65
CA LEU A 210 3.54 -2.47 -7.69
C LEU A 210 3.74 -1.91 -9.11
N SER A 211 3.66 -2.78 -10.12
CA SER A 211 3.72 -2.38 -11.53
C SER A 211 2.56 -1.42 -11.86
N ASP A 212 1.33 -1.77 -11.50
CA ASP A 212 0.15 -0.93 -11.74
C ASP A 212 0.26 0.42 -11.01
N ALA A 213 0.70 0.43 -9.76
CA ALA A 213 0.94 1.67 -9.02
C ALA A 213 1.97 2.58 -9.73
N SER A 214 3.02 1.98 -10.32
CA SER A 214 4.02 2.73 -11.09
C SER A 214 3.49 3.28 -12.41
N LEU A 215 2.47 2.65 -13.00
CA LEU A 215 1.80 3.12 -14.22
C LEU A 215 0.80 4.25 -13.92
N PHE A 216 0.03 4.15 -12.84
CA PHE A 216 -0.94 5.19 -12.47
C PHE A 216 -0.28 6.47 -12.00
N TYR A 217 0.85 6.35 -11.30
CA TYR A 217 1.61 7.49 -10.77
C TYR A 217 3.11 7.33 -11.04
N PRO A 218 3.55 7.55 -12.30
CA PRO A 218 4.95 7.44 -12.68
C PRO A 218 5.85 8.29 -11.79
N GLY A 219 7.03 7.75 -11.45
CA GLY A 219 7.99 8.46 -10.61
C GLY A 219 7.60 8.55 -9.14
N THR A 220 6.63 7.77 -8.66
CA THR A 220 6.27 7.74 -7.23
C THR A 220 6.86 6.51 -6.53
N VAL A 221 6.60 5.33 -7.08
CA VAL A 221 7.04 4.03 -6.57
C VAL A 221 8.25 3.54 -7.38
N ARG A 222 9.19 2.84 -6.72
CA ARG A 222 10.33 2.19 -7.38
C ARG A 222 9.88 1.07 -8.31
N LEU A 223 10.71 0.74 -9.29
CA LEU A 223 10.47 -0.41 -10.16
C LEU A 223 10.97 -1.73 -9.53
N PHE A 224 10.30 -2.80 -9.92
CA PHE A 224 10.61 -4.20 -9.59
C PHE A 224 10.99 -4.98 -10.87
N PRO A 225 11.72 -6.11 -10.74
CA PRO A 225 12.26 -6.69 -9.50
C PRO A 225 13.46 -5.90 -8.95
N THR A 226 13.68 -5.97 -7.64
CA THR A 226 14.72 -5.16 -6.95
C THR A 226 16.14 -5.57 -7.29
N GLY A 227 16.36 -6.83 -7.67
CA GLY A 227 17.67 -7.35 -8.10
C GLY A 227 18.10 -6.97 -9.52
N LYS A 228 17.27 -6.23 -10.27
CA LYS A 228 17.59 -5.82 -11.63
C LYS A 228 18.74 -4.80 -11.65
N ALA A 229 19.73 -5.01 -12.51
CA ALA A 229 20.84 -4.10 -12.72
C ALA A 229 20.39 -2.87 -13.53
N TRP A 230 19.72 -1.92 -12.87
CA TRP A 230 19.18 -0.72 -13.52
C TRP A 230 20.24 0.10 -14.27
N GLN A 231 21.50 0.03 -13.82
CA GLN A 231 22.66 0.65 -14.46
C GLN A 231 22.85 0.20 -15.91
N ASP A 232 22.48 -1.04 -16.25
CA ASP A 232 22.64 -1.60 -17.60
C ASP A 232 21.70 -0.96 -18.63
N HIS A 233 20.70 -0.19 -18.17
CA HIS A 233 19.83 0.61 -19.03
C HIS A 233 20.42 1.97 -19.42
N LEU A 234 21.56 2.35 -18.85
CA LEU A 234 22.28 3.55 -19.26
C LEU A 234 23.18 3.23 -20.46
N ARG A 235 22.99 3.94 -21.57
CA ARG A 235 23.76 3.71 -22.78
C ARG A 235 25.24 4.03 -22.57
N VAL A 236 26.09 3.28 -23.28
CA VAL A 236 27.55 3.41 -23.18
C VAL A 236 28.04 4.78 -23.67
N ASP A 237 27.43 5.37 -24.69
CA ASP A 237 27.77 6.70 -25.19
C ASP A 237 27.34 7.82 -24.23
N PHE A 238 26.12 7.70 -23.69
CA PHE A 238 25.59 8.58 -22.65
C PHE A 238 26.51 8.59 -21.40
N THR A 239 26.81 7.42 -20.85
CA THR A 239 27.67 7.28 -19.66
C THR A 239 29.10 7.77 -19.89
N LYS A 240 29.66 7.57 -21.10
CA LYS A 240 30.97 8.12 -21.49
C LYS A 240 30.96 9.64 -21.47
N ILE A 241 29.90 10.29 -21.95
CA ILE A 241 29.78 11.76 -21.92
C ILE A 241 29.68 12.26 -20.48
N LEU A 242 28.79 11.69 -19.68
CA LEU A 242 28.63 12.08 -18.28
C LEU A 242 29.94 11.93 -17.48
N ALA A 243 30.72 10.89 -17.74
CA ALA A 243 32.01 10.66 -17.10
C ALA A 243 33.06 11.75 -17.41
N THR A 244 32.88 12.56 -18.46
CA THR A 244 33.77 13.68 -18.77
C THR A 244 33.43 14.96 -18.02
N ILE A 245 32.27 15.03 -17.36
CA ILE A 245 31.79 16.24 -16.69
C ILE A 245 32.37 16.28 -15.27
N PRO A 246 33.24 17.25 -14.93
CA PRO A 246 33.85 17.31 -13.62
C PRO A 246 32.80 17.47 -12.51
N GLY A 247 32.93 16.68 -11.44
CA GLY A 247 32.07 16.77 -10.25
C GLY A 247 30.70 16.12 -10.39
N LEU A 248 30.31 15.63 -11.58
CA LEU A 248 29.07 14.89 -11.79
C LEU A 248 29.25 13.42 -11.39
N VAL A 249 28.38 12.96 -10.49
CA VAL A 249 28.20 11.55 -10.14
C VAL A 249 26.79 11.14 -10.51
N TYR A 250 26.60 9.93 -11.02
CA TYR A 250 25.30 9.42 -11.39
C TYR A 250 25.15 7.93 -11.07
N SER A 251 23.90 7.48 -10.98
CA SER A 251 23.52 6.09 -10.82
C SER A 251 22.19 5.82 -11.50
N ALA A 252 21.88 4.56 -11.78
CA ALA A 252 20.52 4.10 -11.94
C ALA A 252 20.20 3.09 -10.84
N ASP A 253 19.24 3.43 -10.00
CA ASP A 253 18.80 2.59 -8.90
C ASP A 253 17.28 2.75 -8.72
N ARG A 254 16.63 1.73 -8.18
CA ARG A 254 15.17 1.72 -7.99
C ARG A 254 14.37 1.94 -9.28
N GLY A 255 14.99 1.76 -10.45
CA GLY A 255 14.40 2.01 -11.77
C GLY A 255 14.53 3.44 -12.28
N PHE A 256 15.26 4.32 -11.60
CA PHE A 256 15.37 5.75 -11.94
C PHE A 256 16.81 6.20 -12.04
N PHE A 257 17.07 7.14 -12.96
CA PHE A 257 18.37 7.78 -13.09
C PHE A 257 18.52 8.88 -12.05
N ARG A 258 19.65 8.90 -11.36
CA ARG A 258 20.00 9.92 -10.37
C ARG A 258 21.31 10.58 -10.73
N TRP A 259 21.44 11.81 -10.27
CA TRP A 259 22.66 12.57 -10.40
C TRP A 259 22.92 13.41 -9.14
N LYS A 260 24.19 13.72 -8.92
CA LYS A 260 24.67 14.64 -7.89
C LYS A 260 25.89 15.38 -8.41
N ALA A 261 25.92 16.70 -8.24
CA ALA A 261 27.08 17.53 -8.56
C ALA A 261 27.05 18.80 -7.71
N PHE A 262 28.22 19.30 -7.29
CA PHE A 262 28.36 20.64 -6.66
C PHE A 262 27.37 20.98 -5.52
N GLY A 263 26.94 19.98 -4.75
CA GLY A 263 25.98 20.15 -3.63
C GLY A 263 24.51 20.11 -4.03
N THR A 264 24.20 19.95 -5.32
CA THR A 264 22.85 19.66 -5.83
C THR A 264 22.73 18.19 -6.23
N SER A 265 21.50 17.69 -6.26
CA SER A 265 21.18 16.34 -6.69
C SER A 265 19.76 16.28 -7.24
N GLY A 266 19.51 15.34 -8.13
CA GLY A 266 18.19 15.14 -8.71
C GLY A 266 17.95 13.70 -9.10
N ILE A 267 16.68 13.42 -9.37
CA ILE A 267 16.19 12.15 -9.91
C ILE A 267 15.42 12.50 -11.18
N PHE A 268 15.67 11.76 -12.25
CA PHE A 268 14.88 11.91 -13.47
C PHE A 268 13.45 11.42 -13.20
N GLY A 269 12.45 12.23 -13.55
CA GLY A 269 11.05 11.99 -13.16
C GLY A 269 10.43 10.71 -13.74
N SER A 270 10.99 10.21 -14.84
CA SER A 270 10.53 8.98 -15.51
C SER A 270 11.51 7.83 -15.30
N SER A 271 11.04 6.59 -15.42
CA SER A 271 11.90 5.43 -15.24
C SER A 271 12.96 5.31 -16.33
N VAL A 272 14.05 4.59 -16.06
CA VAL A 272 15.10 4.30 -17.05
C VAL A 272 14.61 3.41 -18.21
N LEU A 273 13.38 2.88 -18.13
CA LEU A 273 12.73 2.09 -19.17
C LEU A 273 11.83 2.94 -20.08
N SER A 274 11.60 4.20 -19.73
CA SER A 274 10.64 5.08 -20.42
C SER A 274 11.20 5.65 -21.73
N GLU A 275 10.31 5.97 -22.68
CA GLU A 275 10.69 6.67 -23.92
C GLU A 275 11.20 8.08 -23.63
N GLU A 276 10.67 8.72 -22.59
CA GLU A 276 11.13 10.02 -22.10
C GLU A 276 12.60 9.95 -21.66
N PHE A 277 13.00 8.91 -20.93
CA PHE A 277 14.38 8.72 -20.53
C PHE A 277 15.29 8.35 -21.71
N ALA A 278 14.80 7.57 -22.66
CA ALA A 278 15.53 7.30 -23.91
C ALA A 278 15.82 8.60 -24.68
N THR A 279 14.81 9.46 -24.80
CA THR A 279 14.93 10.79 -25.43
C THR A 279 15.92 11.68 -24.68
N PHE A 280 15.90 11.67 -23.35
CA PHE A 280 16.89 12.39 -22.55
C PHE A 280 18.32 11.93 -22.82
N GLN A 281 18.55 10.61 -22.90
CA GLN A 281 19.87 10.08 -23.26
C GLN A 281 20.30 10.53 -24.65
N ASP A 282 19.39 10.56 -25.64
CA ASP A 282 19.67 11.07 -26.99
C ASP A 282 20.04 12.55 -26.99
N ILE A 283 19.35 13.37 -26.21
CA ILE A 283 19.65 14.80 -26.09
C ILE A 283 21.07 14.98 -25.55
N VAL A 284 21.41 14.32 -24.43
CA VAL A 284 22.75 14.40 -23.82
C VAL A 284 23.83 13.90 -24.79
N VAL A 285 23.57 12.82 -25.53
CA VAL A 285 24.52 12.31 -26.53
C VAL A 285 24.73 13.31 -27.67
N ARG A 286 23.65 13.92 -28.14
CA ARG A 286 23.69 14.89 -29.24
C ARG A 286 24.34 16.21 -28.84
N THR A 287 24.07 16.71 -27.64
CA THR A 287 24.61 18.00 -27.15
C THR A 287 26.01 17.85 -26.56
N ALA A 288 26.36 16.66 -26.08
CA ALA A 288 27.66 16.31 -25.51
C ALA A 288 28.18 17.34 -24.47
N PRO A 289 27.40 17.64 -23.41
CA PRO A 289 27.72 18.66 -22.42
C PRO A 289 29.12 18.44 -21.80
N LYS A 290 29.84 19.54 -21.56
CA LYS A 290 31.21 19.51 -21.02
C LYS A 290 31.29 19.99 -19.58
N THR A 291 30.38 20.88 -19.19
CA THR A 291 30.24 21.34 -17.82
C THR A 291 28.96 20.83 -17.18
N PHE A 292 28.85 20.99 -15.86
CA PHE A 292 27.61 20.64 -15.17
C PHE A 292 26.48 21.60 -15.56
N GLU A 293 26.77 22.88 -15.82
CA GLU A 293 25.79 23.86 -16.30
C GLU A 293 25.21 23.46 -17.66
N ASP A 294 26.04 22.94 -18.58
CA ASP A 294 25.56 22.42 -19.87
C ASP A 294 24.64 21.20 -19.68
N PHE A 295 24.98 20.33 -18.73
CA PHE A 295 24.19 19.14 -18.42
C PHE A 295 22.87 19.50 -17.72
N GLU A 296 22.90 20.44 -16.78
CA GLU A 296 21.72 20.94 -16.10
C GLU A 296 20.76 21.59 -17.10
N GLY A 297 21.28 22.31 -18.10
CA GLY A 297 20.49 22.91 -19.18
C GLY A 297 19.78 21.91 -20.11
N VAL A 298 20.09 20.61 -20.03
CA VAL A 298 19.39 19.55 -20.78
C VAL A 298 18.55 18.62 -19.91
N LEU A 299 18.51 18.85 -18.58
CA LEU A 299 17.53 18.21 -17.72
C LEU A 299 16.12 18.75 -18.04
N PRO A 300 15.07 17.91 -17.99
CA PRO A 300 13.69 18.32 -18.22
C PRO A 300 13.12 19.21 -17.11
#